data_AF-A0A8B6GCN6-F1
#
_entry.id   AF-A0A8B6GCN6-F1
#
_cell.length_a   1.000
_cell.length_b   1.000
_cell.length_c   1.000
_cell.angle_alpha   90.00
_cell.angle_beta   90.00
_cell.angle_gamma   90.00
#
_symmetry.space_group_name_H-M   'P 1'
#
loop_
_entity.id
_entity.type
_entity.pdbx_description
1 polymer ?
#
loop_
_entity_poly.entity_id
_entity_poly.type
_entity_poly.pdbx_seq_one_letter_code
_entity_poly.pdbx_strand_id
1 'polypeptide(L)'
;MASVVSGDEFKGHVSASIVVLDIYPEIMREMIHNEFPPKSVLRLIQNHEVNQTFVKQFTPKERRMISKLDSDGYNDLDLPCLYKVIRYFHLIPTPRKGWGQRPQPEDQSEGDDIERMKRHCSDIIHRTRARLTESEKHFFFRESIEIAKRMDNRIGSPRNGFESRIQNVQSNLLIQEKYVEALEKNAEYQGSLQEVPHGPNISLYYGNDILMKLNKQEEEGMQILFFANFKGKHSFFRELERNEK
;
A
#
# COMPACT_ATOMS: atom_id res chain seq x y z
N MET A 1 18.61 -27.39 -8.34
CA MET A 1 18.98 -26.29 -9.27
C MET A 1 18.40 -25.01 -8.70
N ALA A 2 19.24 -24.12 -8.17
CA ALA A 2 18.83 -22.79 -7.74
C ALA A 2 18.73 -21.91 -9.01
N SER A 3 17.55 -21.35 -9.29
CA SER A 3 17.42 -20.40 -10.40
C SER A 3 18.06 -19.08 -9.97
N VAL A 4 19.11 -18.66 -10.67
CA VAL A 4 19.68 -17.32 -10.55
C VAL A 4 18.57 -16.30 -10.80
N VAL A 5 18.55 -15.29 -9.96
CA VAL A 5 17.47 -14.32 -9.83
C VAL A 5 17.91 -13.08 -10.56
N SER A 6 17.16 -12.64 -11.56
CA SER A 6 17.50 -11.40 -12.25
C SER A 6 17.18 -10.21 -11.33
N GLY A 7 18.01 -9.17 -11.36
CA GLY A 7 17.76 -7.92 -10.63
C GLY A 7 16.45 -7.25 -11.03
N ASP A 8 15.90 -7.58 -12.21
CA ASP A 8 14.69 -6.99 -12.74
C ASP A 8 13.40 -7.50 -12.07
N GLU A 9 13.37 -8.77 -11.64
CA GLU A 9 12.23 -9.33 -10.90
C GLU A 9 12.07 -8.69 -9.52
N PHE A 10 13.19 -8.35 -8.87
CA PHE A 10 13.21 -7.66 -7.59
C PHE A 10 12.75 -6.20 -7.74
N LYS A 11 13.28 -5.48 -8.74
CA LYS A 11 12.84 -4.12 -9.08
C LYS A 11 11.34 -4.05 -9.38
N GLY A 12 10.80 -5.07 -10.06
CA GLY A 12 9.37 -5.20 -10.29
C GLY A 12 8.56 -5.24 -8.99
N HIS A 13 9.03 -5.99 -7.99
CA HIS A 13 8.36 -6.09 -6.68
C HIS A 13 8.45 -4.79 -5.87
N VAL A 14 9.59 -4.10 -5.88
CA VAL A 14 9.74 -2.77 -5.24
C VAL A 14 8.73 -1.79 -5.84
N SER A 15 8.67 -1.73 -7.17
CA SER A 15 7.76 -0.86 -7.89
C SER A 15 6.29 -1.17 -7.56
N ALA A 16 5.92 -2.45 -7.51
CA ALA A 16 4.57 -2.85 -7.12
C ALA A 16 4.23 -2.51 -5.65
N SER A 17 5.22 -2.59 -4.76
CA SER A 17 5.08 -2.23 -3.34
C SER A 17 4.75 -0.74 -3.18
N ILE A 18 5.44 0.14 -3.91
CA ILE A 18 5.13 1.58 -3.95
C ILE A 18 3.67 1.82 -4.34
N VAL A 19 3.19 1.12 -5.37
CA VAL A 19 1.80 1.25 -5.83
C VAL A 19 0.81 0.87 -4.72
N VAL A 20 0.99 -0.29 -4.07
CA VAL A 20 0.02 -0.78 -3.08
C VAL A 20 0.12 -0.10 -1.71
N LEU A 21 1.31 0.39 -1.33
CA LEU A 21 1.56 1.00 -0.02
C LEU A 21 1.39 2.52 -0.01
N ASP A 22 1.62 3.20 -1.14
CA ASP A 22 1.51 4.66 -1.21
C ASP A 22 0.37 5.11 -2.10
N ILE A 23 0.33 4.65 -3.35
CA ILE A 23 -0.60 5.19 -4.35
C ILE A 23 -2.04 4.71 -4.08
N TYR A 24 -2.26 3.43 -3.83
CA TYR A 24 -3.61 2.90 -3.58
C TYR A 24 -4.30 3.49 -2.34
N PRO A 25 -3.66 3.57 -1.15
CA PRO A 25 -4.28 4.26 -0.04
C PRO A 25 -4.63 5.70 -0.39
N GLU A 26 -3.77 6.41 -1.14
CA GLU A 26 -4.06 7.78 -1.58
C GLU A 26 -5.30 7.86 -2.48
N ILE A 27 -5.42 6.97 -3.47
CA ILE A 27 -6.62 6.86 -4.31
C ILE A 27 -7.87 6.66 -3.44
N MET A 28 -7.83 5.71 -2.51
CA MET A 28 -8.96 5.41 -1.63
C MET A 28 -9.31 6.61 -0.72
N ARG A 29 -8.31 7.32 -0.19
CA ARG A 29 -8.53 8.52 0.64
C ARG A 29 -9.20 9.62 -0.15
N GLU A 30 -8.70 9.94 -1.34
CA GLU A 30 -9.25 10.99 -2.20
C GLU A 30 -10.69 10.65 -2.64
N MET A 31 -10.93 9.40 -3.02
CA MET A 31 -12.26 8.91 -3.37
C MET A 31 -13.25 9.06 -2.21
N ILE A 32 -12.90 8.54 -1.01
CA ILE A 32 -13.77 8.70 0.17
C ILE A 32 -13.95 10.18 0.52
N HIS A 33 -12.89 10.99 0.46
CA HIS A 33 -12.95 12.40 0.83
C HIS A 33 -13.91 13.20 -0.04
N ASN A 34 -13.96 12.91 -1.34
CA ASN A 34 -14.86 13.58 -2.28
C ASN A 34 -16.35 13.31 -2.00
N GLU A 35 -16.70 12.10 -1.60
CA GLU A 35 -18.10 11.72 -1.35
C GLU A 35 -18.50 11.86 0.13
N PHE A 36 -17.57 11.59 1.04
CA PHE A 36 -17.78 11.50 2.48
C PHE A 36 -16.67 12.26 3.23
N PRO A 37 -16.88 13.55 3.56
CA PRO A 37 -15.95 14.29 4.38
C PRO A 37 -15.72 13.60 5.75
N PRO A 38 -14.52 13.71 6.37
CA PRO A 38 -14.19 12.99 7.61
C PRO A 38 -15.22 13.15 8.73
N LYS A 39 -15.81 14.35 8.89
CA LYS A 39 -16.86 14.62 9.88
C LYS A 39 -18.13 13.80 9.66
N SER A 40 -18.48 13.52 8.40
CA SER A 40 -19.63 12.68 8.07
C SER A 40 -19.39 11.22 8.47
N VAL A 41 -18.19 10.70 8.19
CA VAL A 41 -17.81 9.33 8.58
C VAL A 41 -17.72 9.19 10.10
N LEU A 42 -17.20 10.20 10.80
CA LEU A 42 -17.19 10.22 12.27
C LEU A 42 -18.59 10.12 12.87
N ARG A 43 -19.57 10.83 12.31
CA ARG A 43 -20.98 10.72 12.76
C ARG A 43 -21.52 9.31 12.54
N LEU A 44 -21.21 8.68 11.40
CA LEU A 44 -21.58 7.28 11.15
C LEU A 44 -20.95 6.37 12.21
N ILE A 45 -19.67 6.54 12.50
CA ILE A 45 -18.96 5.76 13.53
C ILE A 45 -19.64 5.92 14.89
N GLN A 46 -19.91 7.15 15.32
CA GLN A 46 -20.57 7.42 16.61
C GLN A 46 -21.93 6.73 16.71
N ASN A 47 -22.73 6.76 15.65
CA ASN A 47 -24.03 6.06 15.61
C ASN A 47 -23.89 4.53 15.72
N HIS A 48 -22.80 3.96 15.21
CA HIS A 48 -22.51 2.52 15.29
C HIS A 48 -21.79 2.10 16.59
N GLU A 49 -21.03 2.98 17.22
CA GLU A 49 -20.38 2.75 18.52
C GLU A 49 -21.41 2.55 19.63
N VAL A 50 -22.50 3.31 19.60
CA VAL A 50 -23.65 3.13 20.51
C VAL A 50 -24.19 1.70 20.45
N ASN A 51 -24.09 1.05 19.29
CA ASN A 51 -24.55 -0.32 19.05
C ASN A 51 -23.47 -1.40 19.29
N GLN A 52 -22.28 -1.02 19.78
CA GLN A 52 -21.08 -1.89 19.99
C GLN A 52 -20.59 -2.69 18.78
N THR A 53 -21.21 -2.51 17.61
CA THR A 53 -20.88 -3.26 16.39
C THR A 53 -19.53 -2.80 15.82
N PHE A 54 -19.20 -1.51 15.96
CA PHE A 54 -17.89 -0.96 15.60
C PHE A 54 -16.73 -1.57 16.40
N VAL A 55 -16.88 -1.71 17.72
CA VAL A 55 -15.82 -2.23 18.60
C VAL A 55 -15.44 -3.67 18.24
N LYS A 56 -16.41 -4.46 17.75
CA LYS A 56 -16.20 -5.85 17.34
C LYS A 56 -15.47 -6.00 16.00
N GLN A 57 -15.57 -5.00 15.11
CA GLN A 57 -15.06 -5.10 13.73
C GLN A 57 -13.66 -4.49 13.54
N PHE A 58 -13.30 -3.51 14.37
CA PHE A 58 -12.03 -2.81 14.28
C PHE A 58 -11.12 -3.16 15.46
N THR A 59 -9.85 -3.42 15.19
CA THR A 59 -8.82 -3.67 16.20
C THR A 59 -8.54 -2.42 17.05
N PRO A 60 -7.93 -2.54 18.25
CA PRO A 60 -7.53 -1.37 19.04
C PRO A 60 -6.60 -0.40 18.31
N LYS A 61 -5.77 -0.90 17.39
CA LYS A 61 -4.92 -0.06 16.53
C LYS A 61 -5.77 0.73 15.54
N GLU A 62 -6.66 0.07 14.80
CA GLU A 62 -7.54 0.71 13.83
C GLU A 62 -8.45 1.75 14.48
N ARG A 63 -9.02 1.44 15.65
CA ARG A 63 -9.85 2.41 16.40
C ARG A 63 -9.07 3.67 16.77
N ARG A 64 -7.79 3.54 17.15
CA ARG A 64 -6.91 4.70 17.42
C ARG A 64 -6.57 5.51 16.17
N MET A 65 -6.49 4.88 15.00
CA MET A 65 -6.32 5.60 13.73
C MET A 65 -7.61 6.35 13.38
N ILE A 66 -8.76 5.68 13.49
CA ILE A 66 -10.08 6.23 13.20
C ILE A 66 -10.44 7.39 14.13
N SER A 67 -10.05 7.33 15.41
CA SER A 67 -10.31 8.42 16.37
C SER A 67 -9.64 9.75 15.99
N LYS A 68 -8.66 9.72 15.08
CA LYS A 68 -7.95 10.91 14.59
C LYS A 68 -8.53 11.48 13.28
N LEU A 69 -9.62 10.94 12.76
CA LEU A 69 -10.24 11.44 11.53
C LEU A 69 -10.58 12.94 11.60
N ASP A 70 -10.90 13.48 12.78
CA ASP A 70 -11.25 14.90 12.93
C ASP A 70 -10.03 15.83 12.82
N SER A 71 -8.86 15.37 13.28
CA SER A 71 -7.61 16.14 13.25
C SER A 71 -6.83 15.94 11.96
N ASP A 72 -6.66 14.69 11.54
CA ASP A 72 -5.72 14.30 10.48
C ASP A 72 -6.44 13.87 9.18
N GLY A 73 -7.78 13.88 9.17
CA GLY A 73 -8.57 13.33 8.07
C GLY A 73 -8.24 11.85 7.85
N TYR A 74 -8.31 11.40 6.59
CA TYR A 74 -8.00 10.01 6.24
C TYR A 74 -6.49 9.69 6.13
N ASN A 75 -5.61 10.66 6.38
CA ASN A 75 -4.17 10.52 6.12
C ASN A 75 -3.51 9.40 6.95
N ASP A 76 -3.97 9.19 8.19
CA ASP A 76 -3.43 8.19 9.12
C ASP A 76 -4.00 6.77 8.88
N LEU A 77 -4.97 6.60 7.97
CA LEU A 77 -5.56 5.29 7.69
C LEU A 77 -4.75 4.55 6.61
N ASP A 78 -4.29 3.33 6.92
CA ASP A 78 -3.68 2.43 5.95
C ASP A 78 -4.73 1.75 5.05
N LEU A 79 -4.29 1.11 3.95
CA LEU A 79 -5.20 0.47 2.99
C LEU A 79 -6.14 -0.57 3.63
N PRO A 80 -5.67 -1.48 4.52
CA PRO A 80 -6.57 -2.39 5.23
C PRO A 80 -7.63 -1.66 6.07
N CYS A 81 -7.26 -0.59 6.79
CA CYS A 81 -8.20 0.19 7.59
C CYS A 81 -9.20 0.94 6.70
N LEU A 82 -8.73 1.59 5.62
CA LEU A 82 -9.58 2.26 4.62
C LEU A 82 -10.60 1.29 4.02
N TYR A 83 -10.15 0.11 3.59
CA TYR A 83 -11.02 -0.95 3.05
C TYR A 83 -12.10 -1.36 4.05
N LYS A 84 -11.75 -1.58 5.33
CA LYS A 84 -12.73 -1.91 6.37
C LYS A 84 -13.72 -0.80 6.61
N VAL A 85 -13.28 0.46 6.69
CA VAL A 85 -14.16 1.62 6.88
C VAL A 85 -15.15 1.72 5.74
N ILE A 86 -14.68 1.68 4.49
CA ILE A 86 -15.50 1.69 3.28
C ILE A 86 -16.56 0.59 3.33
N ARG A 87 -16.13 -0.65 3.54
CA ARG A 87 -17.02 -1.81 3.50
C ARG A 87 -18.06 -1.77 4.61
N TYR A 88 -17.63 -1.40 5.82
CA TYR A 88 -18.49 -1.46 7.00
C TYR A 88 -19.56 -0.37 6.98
N PHE A 89 -19.19 0.85 6.58
CA PHE A 89 -20.11 1.98 6.52
C PHE A 89 -20.78 2.15 5.14
N HIS A 90 -20.52 1.23 4.20
CA HIS A 90 -21.07 1.25 2.84
C HIS A 90 -20.81 2.60 2.14
N LEU A 91 -19.60 3.14 2.30
CA LEU A 91 -19.23 4.46 1.78
C LEU A 91 -19.11 4.49 0.26
N ILE A 92 -19.11 3.34 -0.41
CA ILE A 92 -19.14 3.27 -1.87
C ILE A 92 -19.99 2.07 -2.29
N PRO A 93 -20.44 2.04 -3.55
CA PRO A 93 -21.21 0.92 -4.07
C PRO A 93 -20.53 -0.42 -3.80
N THR A 94 -21.32 -1.40 -3.37
CA THR A 94 -20.82 -2.76 -3.18
C THR A 94 -20.32 -3.30 -4.53
N PRO A 95 -19.16 -3.99 -4.58
CA PRO A 95 -18.66 -4.63 -5.79
C PRO A 95 -19.72 -5.53 -6.41
N ARG A 96 -19.71 -5.71 -7.74
CA ARG A 96 -20.76 -6.47 -8.44
C ARG A 96 -20.84 -7.93 -7.96
N LYS A 97 -19.70 -8.50 -7.57
CA LYS A 97 -19.61 -9.86 -7.00
C LYS A 97 -19.69 -9.90 -5.48
N GLY A 98 -19.80 -8.74 -4.82
CA GLY A 98 -19.71 -8.60 -3.37
C GLY A 98 -18.27 -8.54 -2.85
N TRP A 99 -18.14 -8.07 -1.60
CA TRP A 99 -16.85 -7.93 -0.92
C TRP A 99 -16.15 -9.27 -0.70
N GLY A 100 -14.84 -9.30 -0.94
CA GLY A 100 -14.00 -10.50 -0.82
C GLY A 100 -14.05 -11.45 -2.01
N GLN A 101 -14.90 -11.18 -3.02
CA GLN A 101 -14.97 -11.96 -4.26
C GLN A 101 -14.08 -11.37 -5.34
N ARG A 102 -13.65 -12.16 -6.32
CA ARG A 102 -12.81 -11.64 -7.42
C ARG A 102 -13.70 -10.91 -8.45
N PRO A 103 -13.47 -9.62 -8.70
CA PRO A 103 -14.13 -8.94 -9.81
C PRO A 103 -13.69 -9.52 -11.16
N GLN A 104 -14.60 -9.56 -12.13
CA GLN A 104 -14.27 -9.91 -13.52
C GLN A 104 -13.69 -8.70 -14.26
N PRO A 105 -12.96 -8.87 -15.38
CA PRO A 105 -12.39 -7.75 -16.12
C PRO A 105 -13.40 -6.66 -16.52
N GLU A 106 -14.64 -7.04 -16.80
CA GLU A 106 -15.76 -6.16 -17.16
C GLU A 106 -16.45 -5.47 -15.96
N ASP A 107 -16.12 -5.86 -14.73
CA ASP A 107 -16.69 -5.30 -13.51
C ASP A 107 -15.97 -4.00 -13.14
N GLN A 108 -16.47 -2.86 -13.61
CA GLN A 108 -15.77 -1.57 -13.52
C GLN A 108 -16.43 -0.57 -12.56
N SER A 109 -17.08 -1.03 -11.48
CA SER A 109 -17.54 -0.12 -10.42
C SER A 109 -16.39 0.30 -9.48
N GLU A 110 -16.62 1.32 -8.65
CA GLU A 110 -15.65 1.75 -7.62
C GLU A 110 -15.38 0.65 -6.59
N GLY A 111 -16.43 -0.07 -6.17
CA GLY A 111 -16.30 -1.23 -5.30
C GLY A 111 -15.43 -2.32 -5.92
N ASP A 112 -15.62 -2.61 -7.21
CA ASP A 112 -14.81 -3.60 -7.91
C ASP A 112 -13.33 -3.20 -7.94
N ASP A 113 -13.04 -1.93 -8.19
CA ASP A 113 -11.67 -1.42 -8.21
C ASP A 113 -11.01 -1.46 -6.82
N ILE A 114 -11.75 -1.18 -5.75
CA ILE A 114 -11.23 -1.31 -4.38
C ILE A 114 -10.96 -2.76 -3.99
N GLU A 115 -11.81 -3.69 -4.43
CA GLU A 115 -11.55 -5.12 -4.22
C GLU A 115 -10.29 -5.57 -4.97
N ARG A 116 -10.04 -5.09 -6.20
CA ARG A 116 -8.77 -5.32 -6.91
C ARG A 116 -7.58 -4.76 -6.15
N MET A 117 -7.65 -3.50 -5.69
CA MET A 117 -6.57 -2.88 -4.91
C MET A 117 -6.25 -3.69 -3.65
N LYS A 118 -7.27 -4.13 -2.91
CA LYS A 118 -7.11 -4.98 -1.72
C LYS A 118 -6.42 -6.31 -2.07
N ARG A 119 -6.77 -6.92 -3.20
CA ARG A 119 -6.17 -8.18 -3.65
C ARG A 119 -4.73 -7.99 -4.07
N HIS A 120 -4.43 -7.00 -4.90
CA HIS A 120 -3.07 -6.60 -5.24
C HIS A 120 -2.21 -6.38 -4.01
N CYS A 121 -2.72 -5.64 -3.02
CA CYS A 121 -2.05 -5.43 -1.74
C CYS A 121 -1.75 -6.76 -1.03
N SER A 122 -2.72 -7.67 -0.99
CA SER A 122 -2.54 -9.01 -0.41
C SER A 122 -1.49 -9.83 -1.17
N ASP A 123 -1.54 -9.82 -2.51
CA ASP A 123 -0.68 -10.60 -3.41
C ASP A 123 0.77 -10.11 -3.38
N ILE A 124 0.99 -8.81 -3.16
CA ILE A 124 2.32 -8.20 -3.07
C ILE A 124 2.90 -8.32 -1.65
N ILE A 125 2.12 -8.03 -0.60
CA ILE A 125 2.59 -7.98 0.79
C ILE A 125 2.77 -9.38 1.37
N HIS A 126 1.86 -10.32 1.10
CA HIS A 126 1.92 -11.67 1.69
C HIS A 126 2.70 -12.67 0.84
N ARG A 127 3.42 -12.18 -0.17
CA ARG A 127 4.21 -13.03 -1.05
C ARG A 127 5.39 -13.63 -0.29
N THR A 128 5.63 -14.92 -0.48
CA THR A 128 6.75 -15.63 0.15
C THR A 128 8.12 -15.25 -0.44
N ARG A 129 8.13 -14.66 -1.65
CA ARG A 129 9.33 -14.19 -2.34
C ARG A 129 9.08 -12.76 -2.86
N ALA A 130 10.00 -11.85 -2.55
CA ALA A 130 9.98 -10.45 -3.01
C ALA A 130 10.38 -10.32 -4.49
N ARG A 131 9.65 -10.99 -5.38
CA ARG A 131 9.94 -11.08 -6.82
C ARG A 131 8.66 -11.16 -7.62
N LEU A 132 8.61 -10.42 -8.71
CA LEU A 132 7.57 -10.57 -9.73
C LEU A 132 8.23 -11.04 -11.02
N THR A 133 7.75 -12.13 -11.60
CA THR A 133 8.11 -12.48 -12.97
C THR A 133 7.66 -11.36 -13.92
N GLU A 134 8.25 -11.26 -15.10
CA GLU A 134 7.85 -10.23 -16.08
C GLU A 134 6.36 -10.32 -16.44
N SER A 135 5.79 -11.52 -16.48
CA SER A 135 4.36 -11.73 -16.73
C SER A 135 3.48 -11.17 -15.61
N GLU A 136 3.86 -11.39 -14.35
CA GLU A 136 3.14 -10.89 -13.18
C GLU A 136 3.27 -9.38 -13.06
N LYS A 137 4.47 -8.86 -13.29
CA LYS A 137 4.74 -7.43 -13.34
C LYS A 137 3.87 -6.76 -14.41
N HIS A 138 3.88 -7.29 -15.64
CA HIS A 138 3.05 -6.75 -16.72
C HIS A 138 1.56 -6.78 -16.37
N PHE A 139 1.07 -7.90 -15.83
CA PHE A 139 -0.33 -8.04 -15.41
C PHE A 139 -0.69 -7.02 -14.31
N PHE A 140 0.11 -6.94 -13.25
CA PHE A 140 -0.08 -6.04 -12.12
C PHE A 140 -0.13 -4.57 -12.56
N PHE A 141 0.86 -4.13 -13.34
CA PHE A 141 0.93 -2.73 -13.75
C PHE A 141 -0.18 -2.37 -14.73
N ARG A 142 -0.52 -3.25 -15.66
CA ARG A 142 -1.66 -3.03 -16.57
C ARG A 142 -2.95 -2.84 -15.77
N GLU A 143 -3.25 -3.73 -14.82
CA GLU A 143 -4.49 -3.61 -14.03
C GLU A 143 -4.46 -2.37 -13.12
N SER A 144 -3.31 -2.06 -12.52
CA SER A 144 -3.11 -0.87 -11.68
C SER A 144 -3.32 0.45 -12.45
N ILE A 145 -2.78 0.54 -13.66
CA ILE A 145 -2.92 1.70 -14.55
C ILE A 145 -4.39 1.89 -14.92
N GLU A 146 -5.09 0.81 -15.28
CA GLU A 146 -6.51 0.89 -15.64
C GLU A 146 -7.41 1.29 -14.46
N ILE A 147 -7.10 0.81 -13.24
CA ILE A 147 -7.75 1.27 -12.01
C ILE A 147 -7.52 2.77 -11.83
N ALA A 148 -6.26 3.22 -11.92
CA ALA A 148 -5.89 4.62 -11.70
C ALA A 148 -6.55 5.56 -12.72
N LYS A 149 -6.59 5.19 -14.01
CA LYS A 149 -7.34 5.92 -15.05
C LYS A 149 -8.80 6.13 -14.70
N ARG A 150 -9.48 5.05 -14.30
CA ARG A 150 -10.90 5.13 -13.90
C ARG A 150 -11.09 6.05 -12.70
N MET A 151 -10.18 5.98 -11.73
CA MET A 151 -10.24 6.80 -10.52
C MET A 151 -9.93 8.28 -10.80
N ASP A 152 -8.93 8.58 -11.62
CA ASP A 152 -8.64 9.94 -12.09
C ASP A 152 -9.87 10.56 -12.77
N ASN A 153 -10.54 9.79 -13.65
CA ASN A 153 -11.76 10.22 -14.34
C ASN A 153 -12.93 10.47 -13.39
N ARG A 154 -13.11 9.65 -12.34
CA ARG A 154 -14.20 9.79 -11.37
C ARG A 154 -13.97 10.94 -10.40
N ILE A 155 -12.75 11.04 -9.87
CA ILE A 155 -12.36 12.07 -8.89
C ILE A 155 -12.33 13.46 -9.55
N GLY A 156 -12.06 13.54 -10.86
CA GLY A 156 -12.16 14.78 -11.64
C GLY A 156 -11.07 15.82 -11.33
N SER A 157 -10.03 15.43 -10.58
CA SER A 157 -8.93 16.31 -10.21
C SER A 157 -7.67 15.96 -11.00
N PRO A 158 -7.22 16.83 -11.95
CA PRO A 158 -5.97 16.61 -12.68
C PRO A 158 -4.73 16.70 -11.77
N ARG A 159 -4.89 17.07 -10.49
CA ARG A 159 -3.78 17.12 -9.52
C ARG A 159 -3.32 15.75 -9.04
N ASN A 160 -4.15 14.72 -9.17
CA ASN A 160 -3.83 13.43 -8.57
C ASN A 160 -2.93 12.58 -9.46
N GLY A 161 -3.17 12.64 -10.79
CA GLY A 161 -2.31 12.05 -11.81
C GLY A 161 -1.92 10.61 -11.51
N PHE A 162 -2.86 9.82 -10.98
CA PHE A 162 -2.55 8.50 -10.44
C PHE A 162 -2.04 7.57 -11.53
N GLU A 163 -2.63 7.64 -12.72
CA GLU A 163 -2.15 6.88 -13.89
C GLU A 163 -0.67 7.17 -14.16
N SER A 164 -0.33 8.46 -14.35
CA SER A 164 1.02 8.89 -14.69
C SER A 164 2.01 8.57 -13.57
N ARG A 165 1.60 8.62 -12.29
CA ARG A 165 2.44 8.22 -11.16
C ARG A 165 2.76 6.73 -11.17
N ILE A 166 1.77 5.87 -11.44
CA ILE A 166 1.99 4.42 -11.56
C ILE A 166 2.88 4.10 -12.75
N GLN A 167 2.66 4.76 -13.90
CA GLN A 167 3.53 4.63 -15.08
C GLN A 167 4.97 5.04 -14.77
N ASN A 168 5.16 6.16 -14.07
CA ASN A 168 6.48 6.64 -13.66
C ASN A 168 7.18 5.63 -12.73
N VAL A 169 6.47 5.12 -11.72
CA VAL A 169 7.00 4.05 -10.82
C VAL A 169 7.44 2.82 -11.59
N GLN A 170 6.66 2.41 -12.59
CA GLN A 170 6.96 1.24 -13.41
C GLN A 170 8.26 1.40 -14.21
N SER A 171 8.52 2.60 -14.73
CA SER A 171 9.65 2.87 -15.64
C SER A 171 10.88 3.50 -14.99
N ASN A 172 10.78 4.04 -13.77
CA ASN A 172 11.81 4.89 -13.18
C ASN A 172 12.55 4.20 -12.03
N LEU A 173 13.79 3.77 -12.31
CA LEU A 173 14.66 3.11 -11.34
C LEU A 173 15.05 4.01 -10.16
N LEU A 174 15.21 5.32 -10.38
CA LEU A 174 15.62 6.25 -9.34
C LEU A 174 14.55 6.37 -8.23
N ILE A 175 13.27 6.27 -8.60
CA ILE A 175 12.16 6.28 -7.62
C ILE A 175 12.23 5.03 -6.74
N GLN A 176 12.57 3.89 -7.32
CA GLN A 176 12.71 2.63 -6.60
C GLN A 176 13.89 2.69 -5.61
N GLU A 177 15.03 3.23 -6.05
CA GLU A 177 16.22 3.42 -5.20
C GLU A 177 15.93 4.36 -4.03
N LYS A 178 15.38 5.55 -4.29
CA LYS A 178 15.00 6.50 -3.24
C LYS A 178 13.99 5.91 -2.25
N TYR A 179 13.10 5.04 -2.71
CA TYR A 179 12.11 4.38 -1.85
C TYR A 179 12.77 3.38 -0.89
N VAL A 180 13.70 2.57 -1.39
CA VAL A 180 14.49 1.65 -0.56
C VAL A 180 15.31 2.41 0.48
N GLU A 181 16.01 3.48 0.07
CA GLU A 181 16.78 4.33 0.98
C GLU A 181 15.90 4.94 2.09
N ALA A 182 14.69 5.41 1.74
CA ALA A 182 13.77 5.97 2.72
C ALA A 182 13.32 4.94 3.77
N LEU A 183 13.15 3.68 3.37
CA LEU A 183 12.79 2.59 4.28
C LEU A 183 13.93 2.24 5.22
N GLU A 184 15.15 2.15 4.70
CA GLU A 184 16.35 1.89 5.49
C GLU A 184 16.54 2.96 6.58
N LYS A 185 16.47 4.24 6.18
CA LYS A 185 16.56 5.38 7.10
C LYS A 185 15.47 5.38 8.17
N ASN A 186 14.23 5.03 7.81
CA ASN A 186 13.13 4.95 8.76
C ASN A 186 13.32 3.81 9.79
N ALA A 187 13.87 2.68 9.36
CA ALA A 187 14.13 1.55 10.26
C ALA A 187 15.23 1.86 11.28
N GLU A 188 16.28 2.57 10.86
CA GLU A 188 17.33 3.09 11.74
C GLU A 188 16.76 4.06 12.79
N TYR A 189 15.91 5.00 12.36
CA TYR A 189 15.32 6.01 13.26
C TYR A 189 14.41 5.40 14.34
N GLN A 190 13.71 4.31 14.05
CA GLN A 190 12.82 3.65 15.02
C GLN A 190 13.57 2.82 16.09
N GLY A 191 14.91 2.81 16.09
CA GLY A 191 15.72 2.15 17.12
C GLY A 191 15.49 0.63 17.19
N SER A 192 14.98 0.05 16.12
CA SER A 192 14.39 -1.29 16.11
C SER A 192 15.18 -2.30 15.28
N LEU A 193 16.45 -1.98 15.00
CA LEU A 193 17.37 -2.91 14.36
C LEU A 193 18.09 -3.73 15.44
N GLN A 194 17.42 -4.74 16.01
CA GLN A 194 18.15 -5.83 16.66
C GLN A 194 18.58 -6.82 15.58
N GLU A 195 19.88 -6.85 15.29
CA GLU A 195 20.48 -7.84 14.40
C GLU A 195 20.43 -9.22 15.06
N VAL A 196 19.58 -10.12 14.55
CA VAL A 196 19.59 -11.53 14.93
C VAL A 196 20.26 -12.31 13.80
N PRO A 197 21.48 -12.85 14.03
CA PRO A 197 22.13 -13.67 13.03
C PRO A 197 21.32 -14.96 12.80
N HIS A 198 20.97 -15.24 11.54
CA HIS A 198 20.27 -16.46 11.12
C HIS A 198 21.12 -17.23 10.10
N GLY A 199 22.27 -17.70 10.56
CA GLY A 199 23.27 -18.37 9.74
C GLY A 199 24.25 -17.38 9.08
N PRO A 200 25.18 -17.90 8.27
CA PRO A 200 26.37 -17.15 7.84
C PRO A 200 26.09 -15.91 6.98
N ASN A 201 24.91 -15.81 6.35
CA ASN A 201 24.60 -14.78 5.34
C ASN A 201 23.28 -14.03 5.58
N ILE A 202 22.64 -14.17 6.75
CA ILE A 202 21.31 -13.60 7.02
C ILE A 202 21.34 -12.82 8.34
N SER A 203 20.99 -11.53 8.27
CA SER A 203 20.76 -10.66 9.43
C SER A 203 19.29 -10.26 9.46
N LEU A 204 18.53 -10.82 10.42
CA LEU A 204 17.15 -10.39 10.64
C LEU A 204 17.14 -9.13 11.51
N TYR A 205 16.29 -8.16 11.20
CA TYR A 205 16.06 -7.01 12.09
C TYR A 205 14.62 -6.98 12.60
N TYR A 206 14.47 -7.12 13.93
CA TYR A 206 13.16 -7.16 14.57
C TYR A 206 12.78 -5.81 15.19
N GLY A 207 11.75 -5.16 14.61
CA GLY A 207 11.04 -4.02 15.18
C GLY A 207 9.54 -4.19 15.24
N ASN A 208 8.81 -3.15 15.68
CA ASN A 208 7.34 -3.08 15.62
C ASN A 208 6.79 -3.22 14.19
N ASP A 209 7.67 -3.06 13.21
CA ASP A 209 7.53 -3.39 11.80
C ASP A 209 8.82 -4.20 11.44
N ILE A 210 8.71 -5.36 10.77
CA ILE A 210 9.85 -6.28 10.51
C ILE A 210 10.65 -5.78 9.31
N LEU A 211 11.98 -5.60 9.47
CA LEU A 211 12.92 -5.32 8.40
C LEU A 211 13.88 -6.52 8.24
N MET A 212 14.21 -6.92 7.02
CA MET A 212 15.13 -8.03 6.79
C MET A 212 16.23 -7.56 5.84
N LYS A 213 17.50 -7.71 6.21
CA LYS A 213 18.68 -7.36 5.38
C LYS A 213 19.50 -8.62 5.13
N LEU A 214 19.99 -8.80 3.91
CA LEU A 214 20.95 -9.86 3.59
C LEU A 214 22.31 -9.24 3.34
N ASN A 215 23.35 -9.79 3.97
CA ASN A 215 24.71 -9.31 3.80
C ASN A 215 25.34 -9.89 2.53
N LYS A 216 26.01 -9.01 1.80
CA LYS A 216 26.66 -9.23 0.51
C LYS A 216 28.09 -9.73 0.76
N GLN A 217 28.29 -10.99 1.10
CA GLN A 217 29.62 -11.60 0.95
C GLN A 217 29.56 -12.86 0.08
N GLU A 218 30.04 -12.65 -1.14
CA GLU A 218 30.81 -13.58 -1.99
C GLU A 218 30.32 -15.03 -2.09
N GLU A 219 29.23 -15.22 -2.82
CA GLU A 219 29.18 -15.90 -4.13
C GLU A 219 27.70 -16.14 -4.49
N GLU A 220 27.31 -15.74 -5.70
CA GLU A 220 25.98 -15.99 -6.28
C GLU A 220 24.75 -15.38 -5.58
N GLY A 221 24.56 -14.08 -5.83
CA GLY A 221 23.25 -13.50 -6.17
C GLY A 221 22.07 -13.79 -5.24
N MET A 222 21.95 -13.04 -4.15
CA MET A 222 20.65 -12.87 -3.49
C MET A 222 20.49 -11.48 -2.85
N GLN A 223 19.47 -10.76 -3.29
CA GLN A 223 18.93 -9.57 -2.64
C GLN A 223 17.51 -9.88 -2.18
N ILE A 224 17.20 -9.63 -0.90
CA ILE A 224 15.84 -9.60 -0.34
C ILE A 224 15.82 -8.51 0.74
N LEU A 225 14.88 -7.56 0.62
CA LEU A 225 14.51 -6.59 1.64
C LEU A 225 12.98 -6.40 1.65
N PHE A 226 12.42 -6.22 2.86
CA PHE A 226 10.98 -6.17 3.16
C PHE A 226 10.52 -4.73 3.39
N PHE A 227 9.25 -4.45 3.08
CA PHE A 227 8.63 -3.14 3.24
C PHE A 227 8.01 -2.94 4.62
N ALA A 228 8.46 -1.91 5.32
CA ALA A 228 7.79 -1.34 6.47
C ALA A 228 6.46 -0.69 6.04
N ASN A 229 5.49 -0.68 6.95
CA ASN A 229 4.31 0.16 6.80
C ASN A 229 4.80 1.62 6.99
N PHE A 230 4.83 2.41 5.93
CA PHE A 230 5.33 3.79 5.95
C PHE A 230 4.44 4.62 6.90
N LYS A 231 4.82 4.70 8.18
CA LYS A 231 4.20 5.60 9.17
C LYS A 231 4.77 7.02 9.08
N GLY A 232 5.05 7.48 7.87
CA GLY A 232 5.27 8.89 7.62
C GLY A 232 3.93 9.59 7.49
N LYS A 233 3.70 10.68 8.23
CA LYS A 233 2.54 11.59 8.04
C LYS A 233 2.40 12.17 6.62
N HIS A 234 3.29 11.77 5.69
CA HIS A 234 3.39 12.22 4.32
C HIS A 234 3.65 11.00 3.43
N SER A 235 2.86 10.85 2.36
CA SER A 235 3.12 9.86 1.31
C SER A 235 4.54 10.06 0.76
N PHE A 236 5.27 8.98 0.47
CA PHE A 236 6.64 9.04 -0.07
C PHE A 236 6.76 10.01 -1.26
N PHE A 237 5.75 10.05 -2.13
CA PHE A 237 5.69 11.01 -3.24
C PHE A 237 5.55 12.46 -2.79
N ARG A 238 4.77 12.74 -1.73
CA ARG A 238 4.67 14.10 -1.18
C ARG A 238 5.99 14.59 -0.58
N GLU A 239 6.88 13.68 -0.17
CA GLU A 239 8.22 14.02 0.32
C GLU A 239 9.20 14.21 -0.84
N LEU A 240 9.16 13.35 -1.87
CA LEU A 240 9.92 13.53 -3.11
C LEU A 240 9.60 14.87 -3.79
N GLU A 241 8.31 15.20 -3.94
CA GLU A 241 7.85 16.45 -4.57
C GLU A 241 8.24 17.72 -3.78
N ARG A 242 8.47 17.61 -2.47
CA ARG A 242 8.97 18.73 -1.64
C ARG A 242 10.46 18.94 -1.79
N ASN A 243 11.22 17.87 -1.97
CA ASN A 243 12.69 17.92 -2.07
C ASN A 243 13.17 18.29 -3.48
N GLU A 244 12.29 18.31 -4.48
CA GLU A 244 12.57 18.74 -5.86
C GLU A 244 12.22 20.22 -6.14
N LYS A 245 11.84 20.99 -5.11
CA LYS A 245 11.58 22.45 -5.18
C LYS A 245 12.59 23.23 -4.35
#